data_AF-A0A7X0H122-F1
#
_entry.id   AF-A0A7X0H122-F1
#
_cell.length_a   1.000
_cell.length_b   1.000
_cell.length_c   1.000
_cell.angle_alpha   90.00
_cell.angle_beta   90.00
_cell.angle_gamma   90.00
#
_symmetry.space_group_name_H-M   'P 1'
#
loop_
_entity.id
_entity.type
_entity.pdbx_description
1 polymer ?
#
loop_
_entity_poly.entity_id
_entity_poly.type
_entity_poly.pdbx_seq_one_letter_code
_entity_poly.pdbx_strand_id
1 'polypeptide(L)'
;MREAIIADLSTVVPEVLANELLETYEQLVAKHSGGDFEGALVKAGRFVEHTLRFIEHVRTGKTPVEIKQVQAAIRTIENDTNLQESLRFLIPRAAYGMIYDLRSKRDGVHVKEIDPTAIDVALTVAAAGWITAELLRLFHKSSEKAVADAMTALTRGCIPLIESINGEVFVGKSVPSKFEVLLLLAHAKPKGLGRTALGLAAKCSQPSVSTSLKALGRVDKRDSQSGLRLIQDCFLRSSHGSRGFV
;
A
#
# COMPACT_ATOMS: atom_id res chain seq x y z
N MET A 1 4.13 0.95 15.67
CA MET A 1 5.11 0.94 14.57
C MET A 1 5.17 2.30 13.89
N ARG A 2 4.05 2.82 13.38
CA ARG A 2 3.98 4.18 12.78
C ARG A 2 4.63 5.28 13.63
N GLU A 3 4.16 5.46 14.86
CA GLU A 3 4.70 6.47 15.79
C GLU A 3 6.20 6.33 16.06
N ALA A 4 6.70 5.09 16.12
CA ALA A 4 8.13 4.83 16.33
C ALA A 4 8.97 5.25 15.10
N ILE A 5 8.47 4.97 13.89
CA ILE A 5 9.13 5.41 12.65
C ILE A 5 9.15 6.94 12.57
N ILE A 6 8.03 7.60 12.89
CA ILE A 6 7.97 9.06 12.92
C ILE A 6 8.96 9.61 13.94
N ALA A 7 9.00 9.06 15.15
CA ALA A 7 9.93 9.50 16.19
C ALA A 7 11.39 9.34 15.76
N ASP A 8 11.75 8.22 15.14
CA ASP A 8 13.12 7.96 14.63
C ASP A 8 13.48 8.96 13.51
N LEU A 9 12.61 9.14 12.51
CA LEU A 9 12.86 10.07 11.40
C LEU A 9 12.87 11.54 11.83
N SER A 10 12.05 11.91 12.81
CA SER A 10 11.95 13.30 13.32
C SER A 10 13.21 13.76 14.06
N THR A 11 14.19 12.89 14.24
CA THR A 11 15.50 13.24 14.78
C THR A 11 16.36 14.02 13.79
N VAL A 12 16.08 13.91 12.48
CA VAL A 12 16.86 14.52 11.40
C VAL A 12 16.04 15.42 10.49
N VAL A 13 14.71 15.34 10.52
CA VAL A 13 13.81 16.20 9.75
C VAL A 13 12.66 16.70 10.63
N PRO A 14 11.93 17.75 10.23
CA PRO A 14 10.75 18.19 10.96
C PRO A 14 9.69 17.08 11.01
N GLU A 15 9.04 16.92 12.16
CA GLU A 15 8.02 15.89 12.40
C GLU A 15 6.88 15.94 11.35
N VAL A 16 6.53 17.15 10.89
CA VAL A 16 5.55 17.35 9.82
C VAL A 16 5.98 16.62 8.53
N LEU A 17 7.25 16.73 8.14
CA LEU A 17 7.75 16.09 6.93
C LEU A 17 7.83 14.56 7.07
N ALA A 18 8.21 14.06 8.25
CA ALA A 18 8.20 12.62 8.54
C ALA A 18 6.78 12.04 8.46
N ASN A 19 5.79 12.77 9.00
CA ASN A 19 4.38 12.41 8.90
C ASN A 19 3.87 12.39 7.46
N GLU A 20 4.13 13.45 6.69
CA GLU A 20 3.72 13.56 5.29
C GLU A 20 4.27 12.40 4.43
N LEU A 21 5.55 12.06 4.63
CA LEU A 21 6.20 10.95 3.93
C LEU A 21 5.52 9.60 4.24
N LEU A 22 5.31 9.32 5.52
CA LEU A 22 4.75 8.03 5.96
C LEU A 22 3.25 7.92 5.66
N GLU A 23 2.49 9.00 5.81
CA GLU A 23 1.08 9.06 5.40
C GLU A 23 0.94 8.82 3.89
N THR A 24 1.80 9.44 3.07
CA THR A 24 1.74 9.24 1.62
C THR A 24 2.08 7.79 1.23
N TYR A 25 3.05 7.17 1.91
CA TYR A 25 3.35 5.75 1.75
C TYR A 25 2.15 4.86 2.11
N GLU A 26 1.52 5.07 3.26
CA GLU A 26 0.34 4.29 3.66
C GLU A 26 -0.83 4.46 2.69
N GLN A 27 -1.06 5.68 2.18
CA GLN A 27 -2.07 5.95 1.17
C GLN A 27 -1.76 5.25 -0.17
N LEU A 28 -0.50 5.19 -0.57
CA LEU A 28 -0.04 4.44 -1.74
C LEU A 28 -0.34 2.95 -1.58
N VAL A 29 0.03 2.35 -0.43
CA VAL A 29 -0.25 0.93 -0.13
C VAL A 29 -1.75 0.67 -0.11
N ALA A 30 -2.53 1.52 0.57
CA ALA A 30 -3.98 1.36 0.67
C ALA A 30 -4.68 1.40 -0.69
N LYS A 31 -4.25 2.29 -1.59
CA LYS A 31 -4.80 2.37 -2.95
C LYS A 31 -4.42 1.17 -3.80
N HIS A 32 -3.17 0.72 -3.73
CA HIS A 32 -2.73 -0.51 -4.39
C HIS A 32 -3.55 -1.72 -3.92
N SER A 33 -3.69 -1.91 -2.60
CA SER A 33 -4.51 -3.00 -2.04
C SER A 33 -6.00 -2.87 -2.38
N GLY A 34 -6.49 -1.65 -2.59
CA GLY A 34 -7.87 -1.37 -3.02
C GLY A 34 -8.12 -1.51 -4.51
N GLY A 35 -7.08 -1.76 -5.33
CA GLY A 35 -7.18 -1.83 -6.80
C GLY A 35 -7.31 -0.48 -7.49
N ASP A 36 -7.14 0.64 -6.76
CA ASP A 36 -7.12 2.00 -7.31
C ASP A 36 -5.70 2.34 -7.80
N PHE A 37 -5.34 1.78 -8.96
CA PHE A 37 -3.97 1.86 -9.50
C PHE A 37 -3.60 3.27 -9.99
N GLU A 38 -4.53 3.99 -10.63
CA GLU A 38 -4.30 5.38 -11.04
C GLU A 38 -4.08 6.29 -9.82
N GLY A 39 -4.94 6.17 -8.81
CA GLY A 39 -4.77 6.90 -7.56
C GLY A 39 -3.47 6.52 -6.84
N ALA A 40 -3.04 5.26 -6.93
CA ALA A 40 -1.77 4.80 -6.37
C ALA A 40 -0.59 5.50 -7.05
N LEU A 41 -0.57 5.62 -8.38
CA LEU A 41 0.48 6.36 -9.11
C LEU A 41 0.53 7.84 -8.72
N VAL A 42 -0.62 8.47 -8.46
CA VAL A 42 -0.67 9.85 -7.94
C VAL A 42 0.00 9.95 -6.57
N LYS A 43 -0.27 9.01 -5.67
CA LYS A 43 0.37 8.97 -4.34
C LYS A 43 1.85 8.64 -4.44
N ALA A 44 2.25 7.81 -5.38
CA ALA A 44 3.64 7.50 -5.65
C ALA A 44 4.45 8.73 -6.05
N GLY A 45 3.90 9.59 -6.93
CA GLY A 45 4.54 10.86 -7.29
C GLY A 45 4.77 11.76 -6.07
N ARG A 46 3.76 11.88 -5.19
CA ARG A 46 3.88 12.64 -3.94
C ARG A 46 4.91 12.03 -2.99
N PHE A 47 4.99 10.70 -2.93
CA PHE A 47 5.98 10.01 -2.10
C PHE A 47 7.40 10.34 -2.54
N VAL A 48 7.67 10.36 -3.85
CA VAL A 48 8.98 10.79 -4.40
C VAL A 48 9.28 12.23 -4.00
N GLU A 49 8.31 13.13 -4.07
CA GLU A 49 8.49 14.52 -3.67
C GLU A 49 8.85 14.65 -2.19
N HIS A 50 8.11 13.99 -1.28
CA HIS A 50 8.43 13.99 0.15
C HIS A 50 9.80 13.35 0.43
N THR A 51 10.17 12.30 -0.30
CA THR A 51 11.50 11.67 -0.21
C THR A 51 12.61 12.63 -0.60
N LEU A 52 12.44 13.38 -1.70
CA LEU A 52 13.45 14.37 -2.11
C LEU A 52 13.48 15.57 -1.16
N ARG A 53 12.33 16.04 -0.65
CA ARG A 53 12.28 17.07 0.41
C ARG A 53 13.00 16.62 1.68
N PHE A 54 12.90 15.33 2.03
CA PHE A 54 13.63 14.74 3.15
C PHE A 54 15.14 14.85 2.93
N ILE A 55 15.64 14.41 1.77
CA ILE A 55 17.08 14.45 1.46
C ILE A 55 17.59 15.90 1.40
N GLU A 56 16.82 16.81 0.82
CA GLU A 56 17.13 18.24 0.78
C GLU A 56 17.24 18.85 2.18
N HIS A 57 16.36 18.46 3.11
CA HIS A 57 16.46 18.90 4.50
C HIS A 57 17.72 18.37 5.17
N VAL A 58 18.03 17.07 5.01
CA VAL A 58 19.26 16.50 5.57
C VAL A 58 20.51 17.18 5.00
N ARG A 59 20.48 17.54 3.71
CA ARG A 59 21.60 18.21 3.03
C ARG A 59 21.80 19.67 3.44
N THR A 60 20.70 20.42 3.56
CA THR A 60 20.76 21.90 3.63
C THR A 60 20.25 22.48 4.96
N GLY A 61 19.67 21.66 5.82
CA GLY A 61 18.91 22.08 7.01
C GLY A 61 17.59 22.78 6.69
N LYS A 62 17.20 22.89 5.42
CA LYS A 62 15.98 23.58 4.98
C LYS A 62 15.08 22.61 4.23
N THR A 63 13.80 22.61 4.57
CA THR A 63 12.79 21.84 3.83
C THR A 63 12.22 22.72 2.72
N PRO A 64 12.48 22.44 1.43
CA PRO A 64 11.80 23.15 0.35
C PRO A 64 10.29 22.85 0.41
N VAL A 65 9.47 23.83 0.01
CA VAL A 65 8.01 23.66 -0.05
C VAL A 65 7.63 22.60 -1.08
N GLU A 66 8.29 22.63 -2.24
CA GLU A 66 8.04 21.73 -3.37
C GLU A 66 9.36 21.37 -4.08
N ILE A 67 9.35 20.27 -4.83
CA ILE A 67 10.45 19.87 -5.72
C ILE A 67 10.06 20.16 -7.16
N LYS A 68 10.44 21.35 -7.66
CA LYS A 68 10.05 21.82 -9.01
C LYS A 68 10.53 20.93 -10.15
N GLN A 69 11.76 20.42 -10.04
CA GLN A 69 12.44 19.68 -11.11
C GLN A 69 13.14 18.47 -10.51
N VAL A 70 12.45 17.33 -10.52
CA VAL A 70 12.91 16.07 -9.90
C VAL A 70 14.29 15.65 -10.42
N GLN A 71 14.50 15.66 -11.74
CA GLN A 71 15.80 15.30 -12.33
C GLN A 71 16.93 16.25 -11.91
N ALA A 72 16.66 17.55 -11.85
CA ALA A 72 17.66 18.53 -11.43
C ALA A 72 18.01 18.36 -9.94
N ALA A 73 17.00 18.17 -9.09
CA ALA A 73 17.20 17.91 -7.66
C ALA A 73 18.07 16.67 -7.42
N ILE A 74 17.79 15.56 -8.12
CA ILE A 74 18.59 14.34 -8.03
C ILE A 74 20.04 14.59 -8.46
N ARG A 75 20.28 15.27 -9.58
CA ARG A 75 21.65 15.61 -10.02
C ARG A 75 22.39 16.44 -8.97
N THR A 76 21.71 17.39 -8.32
CA THR A 76 22.31 18.16 -7.23
C THR A 76 22.62 17.29 -6.01
N ILE A 77 21.71 16.36 -5.64
CA ILE A 77 21.93 15.40 -4.56
C ILE A 77 23.13 14.49 -4.85
N GLU A 78 23.20 13.93 -6.06
CA GLU A 78 24.28 13.03 -6.48
C GLU A 78 25.65 13.72 -6.50
N ASN A 79 25.70 15.04 -6.68
CA ASN A 79 26.92 15.83 -6.64
C ASN A 79 27.36 16.23 -5.23
N ASP A 80 26.53 16.06 -4.20
CA ASP A 80 26.92 16.37 -2.83
C ASP A 80 27.73 15.23 -2.21
N THR A 81 29.04 15.44 -2.08
CA THR A 81 29.97 14.47 -1.51
C THR A 81 29.87 14.31 0.00
N ASN A 82 29.17 15.20 0.70
CA ASN A 82 28.96 15.10 2.15
C ASN A 82 27.83 14.14 2.51
N LEU A 83 26.97 13.79 1.56
CA LEU A 83 25.91 12.82 1.77
C LEU A 83 26.46 11.38 1.72
N GLN A 84 26.04 10.56 2.68
CA GLN A 84 26.28 9.13 2.64
C GLN A 84 25.63 8.48 1.42
N GLU A 85 26.21 7.36 0.97
CA GLU A 85 25.87 6.68 -0.29
C GLU A 85 24.37 6.40 -0.46
N SER A 86 23.68 5.96 0.61
CA SER A 86 22.25 5.68 0.56
C SER A 86 21.40 6.90 0.22
N LEU A 87 21.69 8.06 0.82
CA LEU A 87 20.98 9.32 0.56
C LEU A 87 21.43 9.96 -0.76
N ARG A 88 22.68 9.72 -1.15
CA ARG A 88 23.28 10.32 -2.33
C ARG A 88 22.88 9.61 -3.63
N PHE A 89 22.82 8.28 -3.62
CA PHE A 89 22.62 7.48 -4.83
C PHE A 89 21.46 6.49 -4.71
N LEU A 90 21.42 5.67 -3.67
CA LEU A 90 20.50 4.53 -3.63
C LEU A 90 19.02 4.97 -3.58
N ILE A 91 18.68 5.82 -2.60
CA ILE A 91 17.32 6.34 -2.44
C ILE A 91 16.91 7.22 -3.63
N PRO A 92 17.70 8.23 -4.06
CA PRO A 92 17.34 9.06 -5.22
C PRO A 92 17.10 8.25 -6.50
N ARG A 93 17.95 7.26 -6.79
CA ARG A 93 17.82 6.43 -8.00
C ARG A 93 16.62 5.49 -7.93
N ALA A 94 16.34 4.91 -6.76
CA ALA A 94 15.14 4.11 -6.56
C ALA A 94 13.86 4.97 -6.72
N ALA A 95 13.82 6.13 -6.06
CA ALA A 95 12.70 7.08 -6.16
C ALA A 95 12.48 7.55 -7.60
N TYR A 96 13.56 7.76 -8.34
CA TYR A 96 13.48 8.18 -9.74
C TYR A 96 13.08 7.04 -10.68
N GLY A 97 13.90 6.00 -10.75
CA GLY A 97 13.77 4.96 -11.77
C GLY A 97 12.62 3.98 -11.52
N MET A 98 12.34 3.66 -10.26
CA MET A 98 11.32 2.66 -9.90
C MET A 98 9.96 3.28 -9.58
N ILE A 99 9.87 4.60 -9.46
CA ILE A 99 8.62 5.29 -9.11
C ILE A 99 8.32 6.44 -10.07
N TYR A 100 9.15 7.48 -10.07
CA TYR A 100 8.87 8.69 -10.84
C TYR A 100 8.81 8.46 -12.35
N ASP A 101 9.75 7.69 -12.90
CA ASP A 101 9.81 7.41 -14.33
C ASP A 101 8.59 6.60 -14.81
N LEU A 102 8.13 5.64 -14.01
CA LEU A 102 6.93 4.85 -14.31
C LEU A 102 5.71 5.76 -14.37
N ARG A 103 5.49 6.56 -13.31
CA ARG A 103 4.40 7.55 -13.29
C ARG A 103 4.51 8.51 -14.47
N SER A 104 5.64 9.19 -14.62
CA SER A 104 5.80 10.28 -15.59
C SER A 104 5.77 9.84 -17.06
N LYS A 105 6.30 8.66 -17.39
CA LYS A 105 6.38 8.17 -18.77
C LYS A 105 5.17 7.33 -19.17
N ARG A 106 4.43 6.77 -18.20
CA ARG A 106 3.31 5.88 -18.47
C ARG A 106 1.92 6.45 -18.17
N ASP A 107 1.82 7.63 -17.54
CA ASP A 107 0.62 8.52 -17.54
C ASP A 107 0.26 9.06 -18.94
N GLY A 108 0.82 8.50 -20.01
CA GLY A 108 0.63 8.98 -21.37
C GLY A 108 -0.79 8.73 -21.87
N VAL A 109 -1.44 9.80 -22.33
CA VAL A 109 -2.76 9.96 -22.99
C VAL A 109 -3.00 9.01 -24.19
N HIS A 110 -2.10 8.08 -24.47
CA HIS A 110 -2.17 7.17 -25.61
C HIS A 110 -2.80 5.86 -25.17
N VAL A 111 -3.93 5.50 -25.79
CA VAL A 111 -4.58 4.20 -25.58
C VAL A 111 -3.60 3.10 -25.96
N LYS A 112 -3.15 2.34 -24.97
CA LYS A 112 -2.33 1.14 -25.17
C LYS A 112 -3.24 -0.06 -25.34
N GLU A 113 -2.78 -1.03 -26.12
CA GLU A 113 -3.47 -2.32 -26.28
C GLU A 113 -3.53 -3.10 -24.96
N ILE A 114 -2.52 -2.94 -24.10
CA ILE A 114 -2.42 -3.55 -22.77
C ILE A 114 -2.07 -2.46 -21.74
N ASP A 115 -2.86 -2.37 -20.67
CA ASP A 115 -2.62 -1.44 -19.57
C ASP A 115 -1.54 -1.98 -18.60
N PRO A 116 -0.38 -1.30 -18.47
CA PRO A 116 0.68 -1.71 -17.57
C PRO A 116 0.51 -1.19 -16.12
N THR A 117 -0.53 -0.42 -15.81
CA THR A 117 -0.64 0.32 -14.54
C THR A 117 -0.52 -0.59 -13.32
N ALA A 118 -1.13 -1.78 -13.35
CA ALA A 118 -1.06 -2.72 -12.23
C ALA A 118 0.37 -3.21 -11.93
N ILE A 119 1.17 -3.53 -12.97
CA ILE A 119 2.56 -3.98 -12.78
C ILE A 119 3.46 -2.83 -12.32
N ASP A 120 3.19 -1.61 -12.79
CA ASP A 120 3.96 -0.42 -12.43
C ASP A 120 3.69 -0.02 -10.97
N VAL A 121 2.44 -0.09 -10.52
CA VAL A 121 2.08 0.17 -9.12
C VAL A 121 2.68 -0.88 -8.19
N ALA A 122 2.69 -2.16 -8.57
CA ALA A 122 3.29 -3.21 -7.75
C ALA A 122 4.79 -2.94 -7.49
N LEU A 123 5.55 -2.60 -8.54
CA LEU A 123 6.96 -2.22 -8.41
C LEU A 123 7.14 -0.95 -7.57
N THR A 124 6.29 0.04 -7.81
CA THR A 124 6.30 1.33 -7.10
C THR A 124 6.08 1.17 -5.59
N VAL A 125 5.13 0.33 -5.17
CA VAL A 125 4.86 0.06 -3.76
C VAL A 125 6.05 -0.63 -3.09
N ALA A 126 6.64 -1.63 -3.77
CA ALA A 126 7.82 -2.32 -3.27
C ALA A 126 9.01 -1.37 -3.12
N ALA A 127 9.25 -0.50 -4.11
CA ALA A 127 10.31 0.50 -4.06
C ALA A 127 10.08 1.53 -2.94
N ALA A 128 8.84 2.00 -2.75
CA ALA A 128 8.50 2.93 -1.67
C ALA A 128 8.72 2.29 -0.29
N GLY A 129 8.30 1.03 -0.10
CA GLY A 129 8.55 0.28 1.13
C GLY A 129 10.04 0.10 1.41
N TRP A 130 10.84 -0.19 0.37
CA TRP A 130 12.29 -0.26 0.48
C TRP A 130 12.91 1.10 0.87
N ILE A 131 12.48 2.21 0.26
CA ILE A 131 12.96 3.57 0.59
C ILE A 131 12.66 3.90 2.05
N THR A 132 11.43 3.65 2.53
CA THR A 132 11.06 3.89 3.93
C THR A 132 11.89 3.03 4.89
N ALA A 133 12.13 1.76 4.54
CA ALA A 133 12.97 0.87 5.33
C ALA A 133 14.43 1.34 5.36
N GLU A 134 14.96 1.83 4.24
CA GLU A 134 16.33 2.35 4.16
C GLU A 134 16.49 3.64 4.98
N LEU A 135 15.51 4.55 4.93
CA LEU A 135 15.51 5.73 5.81
C LEU A 135 15.50 5.33 7.29
N LEU A 136 14.69 4.33 7.67
CA LEU A 136 14.69 3.81 9.03
C LEU A 136 16.04 3.20 9.41
N ARG A 137 16.67 2.43 8.52
CA ARG A 137 18.01 1.86 8.73
C ARG A 137 19.04 2.95 9.03
N LEU A 138 18.95 4.10 8.35
CA LEU A 138 19.90 5.21 8.52
C LEU A 138 19.68 6.04 9.79
N PHE A 139 18.44 6.18 10.25
CA PHE A 139 18.08 7.16 11.28
C PHE A 139 17.42 6.59 12.53
N HIS A 140 17.39 5.26 12.68
CA HIS A 140 16.84 4.64 13.87
C HIS A 140 17.58 5.05 15.16
N LYS A 141 16.82 5.22 16.24
CA LYS A 141 17.33 5.22 17.62
C LYS A 141 16.83 4.04 18.44
N SER A 142 15.83 3.34 17.92
CA SER A 142 15.32 2.08 18.44
C SER A 142 16.40 0.98 18.43
N SER A 143 16.17 -0.12 19.17
CA SER A 143 17.10 -1.25 19.16
C SER A 143 17.23 -1.87 17.75
N GLU A 144 18.42 -2.38 17.40
CA GLU A 144 18.70 -2.99 16.10
C GLU A 144 17.66 -4.08 15.73
N LYS A 145 17.22 -4.87 16.72
CA LYS A 145 16.18 -5.88 16.52
C LYS A 145 14.83 -5.27 16.12
N ALA A 146 14.39 -4.22 16.81
CA ALA A 146 13.11 -3.57 16.49
C ALA A 146 13.14 -2.95 15.08
N VAL A 147 14.29 -2.44 14.67
CA VAL A 147 14.52 -1.87 13.33
C VAL A 147 14.52 -2.96 12.27
N ALA A 148 15.21 -4.07 12.51
CA ALA A 148 15.21 -5.22 11.59
C ALA A 148 13.79 -5.77 11.39
N ASP A 149 13.00 -5.89 12.47
CA ASP A 149 11.60 -6.32 12.41
C ASP A 149 10.73 -5.32 11.62
N ALA A 150 10.92 -4.02 11.82
CA ALA A 150 10.20 -2.97 11.09
C ALA A 150 10.57 -2.90 9.60
N MET A 151 11.86 -2.98 9.27
CA MET A 151 12.34 -3.07 7.88
C MET A 151 11.76 -4.29 7.18
N THR A 152 11.75 -5.43 7.86
CA THR A 152 11.15 -6.66 7.35
C THR A 152 9.65 -6.48 7.14
N ALA A 153 8.94 -5.81 8.05
CA ALA A 153 7.51 -5.54 7.89
C ALA A 153 7.20 -4.61 6.70
N LEU A 154 8.03 -3.59 6.45
CA LEU A 154 7.87 -2.64 5.34
C LEU A 154 8.15 -3.25 3.96
N THR A 155 9.03 -4.26 3.91
CA THR A 155 9.47 -4.90 2.66
C THR A 155 8.83 -6.26 2.41
N ARG A 156 8.11 -6.82 3.39
CA ARG A 156 7.31 -8.04 3.19
C ARG A 156 6.26 -7.77 2.12
N GLY A 157 6.29 -8.57 1.06
CA GLY A 157 5.15 -8.70 0.18
C GLY A 157 3.93 -9.07 1.01
N CYS A 158 2.79 -8.44 0.75
CA CYS A 158 1.52 -8.94 1.28
C CYS A 158 1.37 -10.36 0.73
N ILE A 159 1.55 -11.37 1.58
CA ILE A 159 1.12 -12.72 1.24
C ILE A 159 -0.37 -12.58 0.95
N PRO A 160 -0.82 -12.85 -0.28
CA PRO A 160 -2.23 -12.78 -0.56
C PRO A 160 -2.84 -13.87 0.31
N LEU A 161 -3.54 -13.47 1.37
CA LEU A 161 -4.40 -14.42 2.09
C LEU A 161 -5.39 -15.06 1.10
N ILE A 162 -5.61 -14.42 -0.04
CA ILE A 162 -6.48 -14.82 -1.14
C ILE A 162 -5.66 -14.76 -2.43
N GLU A 163 -5.45 -15.90 -3.08
CA GLU A 163 -4.69 -16.02 -4.34
C GLU A 163 -5.62 -16.41 -5.49
N SER A 164 -5.23 -16.06 -6.72
CA SER A 164 -5.90 -16.48 -7.95
C SER A 164 -4.90 -17.17 -8.88
N ILE A 165 -4.99 -18.49 -9.00
CA ILE A 165 -4.10 -19.29 -9.87
C ILE A 165 -4.96 -19.97 -10.93
N ASN A 166 -4.64 -19.74 -12.21
CA ASN A 166 -5.39 -20.31 -13.35
C ASN A 166 -6.91 -20.01 -13.32
N GLY A 167 -7.31 -18.86 -12.75
CA GLY A 167 -8.71 -18.46 -12.62
C GLY A 167 -9.44 -19.06 -11.40
N GLU A 168 -8.78 -19.90 -10.60
CA GLU A 168 -9.30 -20.36 -9.32
C GLU A 168 -8.83 -19.43 -8.19
N VAL A 169 -9.79 -18.82 -7.49
CA VAL A 169 -9.51 -17.96 -6.33
C VAL A 169 -9.66 -18.79 -5.06
N PHE A 170 -8.69 -18.79 -4.16
CA PHE A 170 -8.75 -19.52 -2.89
C PHE A 170 -8.10 -18.75 -1.76
N VAL A 171 -8.48 -19.09 -0.52
CA VAL A 171 -7.86 -18.52 0.68
C VAL A 171 -6.71 -19.42 1.12
N GLY A 172 -5.48 -18.90 1.13
CA GLY A 172 -4.26 -19.67 1.39
C GLY A 172 -4.10 -20.21 2.82
N LYS A 173 -4.98 -19.79 3.75
CA LYS A 173 -5.01 -20.26 5.13
C LYS A 173 -6.38 -20.86 5.45
N SER A 174 -6.39 -22.00 6.14
CA SER A 174 -7.63 -22.55 6.71
C SER A 174 -8.22 -21.54 7.70
N VAL A 175 -9.41 -21.05 7.37
CA VAL A 175 -10.20 -20.14 8.19
C VAL A 175 -11.63 -20.68 8.26
N PRO A 176 -12.42 -20.34 9.30
CA PRO A 176 -13.83 -20.72 9.33
C PRO A 176 -14.55 -20.22 8.06
N SER A 177 -15.47 -21.02 7.52
CA SER A 177 -16.13 -20.76 6.22
C SER A 177 -16.76 -19.36 6.11
N LYS A 178 -17.23 -18.80 7.23
CA LYS A 178 -17.73 -17.41 7.29
C LYS A 178 -16.66 -16.39 6.88
N PHE A 179 -15.44 -16.54 7.39
CA PHE A 179 -14.33 -15.66 7.08
C PHE A 179 -13.81 -15.93 5.67
N GLU A 180 -13.77 -17.19 5.24
CA GLU A 180 -13.38 -17.54 3.87
C GLU A 180 -14.28 -16.88 2.83
N VAL A 181 -15.60 -16.99 3.03
CA VAL A 181 -16.61 -16.33 2.20
C VAL A 181 -16.46 -14.80 2.23
N LEU A 182 -16.23 -14.21 3.40
CA LEU A 182 -16.02 -12.77 3.54
C LEU A 182 -14.78 -12.29 2.77
N LEU A 183 -13.67 -13.01 2.92
CA LEU A 183 -12.40 -12.73 2.27
C LEU A 183 -12.55 -12.79 0.75
N LEU A 184 -13.11 -13.88 0.23
CA LEU A 184 -13.36 -14.04 -1.21
C LEU A 184 -14.28 -12.93 -1.77
N LEU A 185 -15.33 -12.56 -1.05
CA LEU A 185 -16.20 -11.44 -1.44
C LEU A 185 -15.51 -10.08 -1.39
N ALA A 186 -14.58 -9.87 -0.44
CA ALA A 186 -13.78 -8.66 -0.37
C ALA A 186 -12.79 -8.57 -1.55
N HIS A 187 -12.16 -9.69 -1.91
CA HIS A 187 -11.27 -9.79 -3.06
C HIS A 187 -11.98 -9.53 -4.38
N ALA A 188 -13.24 -9.96 -4.53
CA ALA A 188 -14.00 -9.76 -5.74
C ALA A 188 -14.56 -8.34 -5.95
N LYS A 189 -14.24 -7.37 -5.08
CA LYS A 189 -14.68 -5.99 -5.28
C LYS A 189 -14.00 -5.35 -6.51
N PRO A 190 -14.71 -4.50 -7.28
CA PRO A 190 -16.12 -4.12 -7.12
C PRO A 190 -17.10 -5.10 -7.77
N LYS A 191 -16.64 -6.06 -8.59
CA LYS A 191 -17.48 -6.93 -9.44
C LYS A 191 -18.46 -7.82 -8.65
N GLY A 192 -18.02 -8.35 -7.51
CA GLY A 192 -18.74 -9.34 -6.71
C GLY A 192 -18.54 -10.77 -7.22
N LEU A 193 -19.05 -11.76 -6.47
CA LEU A 193 -18.99 -13.18 -6.82
C LEU A 193 -20.38 -13.81 -6.79
N GLY A 194 -20.72 -14.62 -7.80
CA GLY A 194 -21.92 -15.44 -7.77
C GLY A 194 -21.84 -16.52 -6.69
N ARG A 195 -22.98 -16.98 -6.15
CA ARG A 195 -23.01 -18.00 -5.09
C ARG A 195 -22.29 -19.29 -5.46
N THR A 196 -22.43 -19.73 -6.71
CA THR A 196 -21.80 -20.95 -7.22
C THR A 196 -20.28 -20.79 -7.29
N ALA A 197 -19.80 -19.69 -7.87
CA ALA A 197 -18.37 -19.38 -7.93
C ALA A 197 -17.76 -19.23 -6.53
N LEU A 198 -18.50 -18.62 -5.60
CA LEU A 198 -18.11 -18.46 -4.21
C LEU A 198 -18.02 -19.81 -3.47
N GLY A 199 -18.97 -20.73 -3.70
CA GLY A 199 -18.93 -22.07 -3.12
C GLY A 199 -17.79 -22.92 -3.65
N LEU A 200 -17.47 -22.80 -4.94
CA LEU A 200 -16.31 -23.44 -5.57
C LEU A 200 -15.00 -22.91 -4.96
N ALA A 201 -14.84 -21.59 -4.89
CA ALA A 201 -13.66 -20.94 -4.33
C ALA A 201 -13.44 -21.24 -2.83
N ALA A 202 -14.51 -21.25 -2.04
CA ALA A 202 -14.47 -21.55 -0.61
C ALA A 202 -14.51 -23.06 -0.30
N LYS A 203 -14.54 -23.93 -1.32
CA LYS A 203 -14.64 -25.40 -1.22
C LYS A 203 -15.71 -25.86 -0.21
N CYS A 204 -16.85 -25.17 -0.19
CA CYS A 204 -17.92 -25.41 0.79
C CYS A 204 -19.29 -25.59 0.12
N SER A 205 -20.17 -26.31 0.81
CA SER A 205 -21.49 -26.65 0.29
C SER A 205 -22.38 -25.41 0.16
N GLN A 206 -23.34 -25.45 -0.78
CA GLN A 206 -24.30 -24.37 -0.99
C GLN A 206 -25.08 -23.97 0.29
N PRO A 207 -25.47 -24.90 1.19
CA PRO A 207 -26.02 -24.54 2.50
C PRO A 207 -25.01 -23.76 3.37
N SER A 208 -23.73 -24.16 3.39
CA SER A 208 -22.69 -23.48 4.17
C SER A 208 -22.43 -22.06 3.68
N VAL A 209 -22.40 -21.85 2.36
CA VAL A 209 -22.34 -20.52 1.73
C VAL A 209 -23.53 -19.67 2.18
N SER A 210 -24.74 -20.23 2.13
CA SER A 210 -25.97 -19.50 2.48
C SER A 210 -26.02 -19.12 3.96
N THR A 211 -25.59 -20.01 4.85
CA THR A 211 -25.47 -19.74 6.29
C THR A 211 -24.42 -18.67 6.57
N SER A 212 -23.27 -18.75 5.91
CA SER A 212 -22.19 -17.76 6.02
C SER A 212 -22.64 -16.37 5.56
N LEU A 213 -23.33 -16.28 4.42
CA LEU A 213 -23.89 -15.03 3.89
C LEU A 213 -24.96 -14.44 4.82
N LYS A 214 -25.84 -15.27 5.40
CA LYS A 214 -26.82 -14.83 6.40
C LYS A 214 -26.14 -14.27 7.65
N ALA A 215 -25.08 -14.94 8.12
CA ALA A 215 -24.30 -14.52 9.30
C ALA A 215 -23.47 -13.25 9.07
N LEU A 216 -23.25 -12.82 7.83
CA LEU A 216 -22.58 -11.57 7.48
C LEU A 216 -23.54 -10.35 7.49
N GLY A 217 -24.84 -10.57 7.68
CA GLY A 217 -25.81 -9.54 8.05
C GLY A 217 -26.22 -8.54 6.95
N ARG A 218 -25.32 -8.15 6.02
CA ARG A 218 -25.57 -7.13 4.97
C ARG A 218 -24.70 -7.34 3.71
N VAL A 219 -25.07 -8.32 2.89
CA VAL A 219 -24.54 -8.50 1.52
C VAL A 219 -25.57 -7.93 0.54
N ASP A 220 -25.20 -6.95 -0.29
CA ASP A 220 -26.11 -6.35 -1.27
C ASP A 220 -26.45 -7.41 -2.34
N LYS A 221 -27.76 -7.59 -2.58
CA LYS A 221 -28.31 -8.52 -3.56
C LYS A 221 -28.87 -7.71 -4.73
N ARG A 222 -28.09 -6.81 -5.32
CA ARG A 222 -28.55 -6.10 -6.52
C ARG A 222 -28.15 -6.86 -7.78
N ASP A 223 -29.20 -7.49 -8.32
CA ASP A 223 -29.43 -7.98 -9.67
C ASP A 223 -28.76 -9.27 -10.15
N SER A 224 -29.52 -10.01 -10.94
CA SER A 224 -29.26 -11.31 -11.56
C SER A 224 -28.03 -11.35 -12.47
N GLN A 225 -27.46 -10.19 -12.83
CA GLN A 225 -26.26 -10.05 -13.63
C GLN A 225 -25.02 -9.59 -12.85
N SER A 226 -25.16 -9.15 -11.60
CA SER A 226 -24.07 -8.61 -10.77
C SER A 226 -23.95 -9.41 -9.47
N GLY A 227 -22.84 -10.16 -9.33
CA GLY A 227 -22.60 -11.06 -8.20
C GLY A 227 -22.73 -10.42 -6.81
N LEU A 228 -22.71 -11.24 -5.76
CA LEU A 228 -22.82 -10.78 -4.37
C LEU A 228 -21.70 -9.79 -4.01
N ARG A 229 -22.05 -8.69 -3.34
CA ARG A 229 -21.11 -7.64 -2.92
C ARG A 229 -21.27 -7.31 -1.45
N LEU A 230 -20.15 -7.01 -0.78
CA LEU A 230 -20.18 -6.46 0.58
C LEU A 230 -20.61 -5.00 0.53
N ILE A 231 -21.62 -4.63 1.33
CA ILE A 231 -22.01 -3.22 1.53
C ILE A 231 -20.83 -2.50 2.23
N GLN A 232 -20.51 -1.30 1.75
CA GLN A 232 -19.32 -0.52 2.08
C GLN A 232 -19.14 -0.26 3.59
N ASP A 233 -20.24 -0.31 4.37
CA ASP A 233 -20.25 -0.06 5.81
C ASP A 233 -19.72 -1.20 6.71
N CYS A 234 -19.56 -2.42 6.19
CA CYS A 234 -19.16 -3.57 7.03
C CYS A 234 -17.71 -3.50 7.54
N PHE A 235 -16.86 -2.65 6.95
CA PHE A 235 -15.45 -2.52 7.35
C PHE A 235 -15.23 -1.49 8.47
N LEU A 236 -16.18 -0.58 8.71
CA LEU A 236 -16.01 0.59 9.60
C LEU A 236 -16.69 0.47 10.97
N ARG A 237 -17.36 -0.66 11.29
CA ARG A 237 -18.03 -0.86 12.59
C ARG A 237 -17.61 -2.14 13.29
N SER A 238 -16.35 -2.21 13.72
CA SER A 238 -15.91 -3.17 14.75
C SER A 238 -15.12 -2.55 15.90
N SER A 239 -14.95 -1.23 15.94
CA SER A 239 -14.51 -0.50 17.13
C SER A 239 -15.57 0.56 17.43
N HIS A 240 -16.40 0.31 18.44
CA HIS A 240 -17.16 1.24 19.30
C HIS A 240 -18.37 0.47 19.86
N GLY A 241 -18.20 -0.04 21.08
CA GLY A 241 -19.24 -0.77 21.79
C GLY A 241 -18.79 -1.26 23.17
N SER A 242 -18.09 -0.41 23.92
CA SER A 242 -17.85 -0.64 25.34
C SER A 242 -18.95 0.03 26.16
N ARG A 243 -19.52 -0.76 27.08
CA ARG A 243 -20.23 -0.39 28.33
C ARG A 243 -21.74 -0.12 28.27
N GLY A 244 -22.45 -0.90 29.07
CA GLY A 244 -23.77 -0.56 29.60
C GLY A 244 -24.61 -1.77 30.00
N PHE A 245 -24.24 -2.47 31.08
CA PHE A 245 -25.21 -3.20 31.90
C PHE A 245 -24.86 -2.97 33.37
N VAL A 246 -25.79 -2.31 34.05
CA VAL A 246 -26.06 -2.47 35.49
C VAL A 246 -26.54 -3.90 35.71
#